data_AF-A0AAD7ER90-F1
#
_entry.id   AF-A0AAD7ER90-F1
#
_cell.length_a   1.000
_cell.length_b   1.000
_cell.length_c   1.000
_cell.angle_alpha   90.00
_cell.angle_beta   90.00
_cell.angle_gamma   90.00
#
_symmetry.space_group_name_H-M   'P 1'
#
loop_
_entity.id
_entity.type
_entity.pdbx_description
1 polymer ?
#
loop_
_entity_poly.entity_id
_entity_poly.type
_entity_poly.pdbx_seq_one_letter_code
_entity_poly.pdbx_strand_id
1 'polypeptide(L)'
;LFRLIKYSEVNSFKPHYFLEQANFTGAHRNHVVLRSRAHTHLSQVQSIRPSQGELFYLQAILQHKPCLSFTDAVTVDQVKYPTFQDVTIQLGLFADTNEATYAMLEAVQNLRTPRQLRLLFVHLLVNNCVDSPITMWETFENELSYNFILQ
;
A
#
# COMPACT_ATOMS: atom_id res chain seq x y z
N LEU A 1 -8.31 21.86 15.75
CA LEU A 1 -7.13 21.00 15.94
C LEU A 1 -5.91 21.87 16.20
N PHE A 2 -5.15 21.59 17.26
CA PHE A 2 -3.92 22.28 17.65
C PHE A 2 -2.71 21.36 17.45
N ARG A 3 -1.48 21.88 17.57
CA ARG A 3 -0.26 21.07 17.71
C ARG A 3 0.54 21.56 18.92
N LEU A 4 1.28 20.66 19.55
CA LEU A 4 2.20 20.99 20.64
C LEU A 4 3.60 21.19 20.10
N ILE A 5 4.30 22.21 20.59
CA ILE A 5 5.72 22.42 20.34
C ILE A 5 6.42 22.78 21.65
N LYS A 6 7.73 22.56 21.75
CA LYS A 6 8.50 22.98 22.92
C LYS A 6 8.40 24.49 23.15
N TYR A 7 8.35 24.89 24.41
CA TYR A 7 8.36 26.30 24.78
C TYR A 7 9.60 27.03 24.25
N SER A 8 9.37 28.24 23.74
CA SER A 8 10.40 29.21 23.38
C SER A 8 9.81 30.60 23.58
N GLU A 9 10.56 31.51 24.21
CA GLU A 9 10.11 32.88 24.50
C GLU A 9 9.75 33.66 23.23
N VAL A 10 10.48 33.43 22.14
CA VAL A 10 10.27 34.07 20.84
C VAL A 10 8.89 33.74 20.26
N ASN A 11 8.34 32.58 20.62
CA ASN A 11 7.06 32.12 20.11
C ASN A 11 5.87 32.58 20.95
N SER A 12 6.08 33.06 22.18
CA SER A 12 5.01 33.47 23.10
C SER A 12 4.20 34.68 22.60
N PHE A 13 4.82 35.52 21.76
CA PHE A 13 4.18 36.72 21.21
C PHE A 13 3.58 36.50 19.81
N LYS A 14 3.70 35.29 19.25
CA LYS A 14 3.18 34.98 17.92
C LYS A 14 1.67 34.73 17.97
N PRO A 15 0.89 35.23 17.00
CA PRO A 15 -0.52 34.91 16.91
C PRO A 15 -0.71 33.39 16.78
N HIS A 16 -1.73 32.86 17.47
CA HIS A 16 -2.05 31.43 17.56
C HIS A 16 -1.10 30.56 18.41
N TYR A 17 -0.13 31.14 19.12
CA TYR A 17 0.70 30.41 20.10
C TYR A 17 0.20 30.72 21.52
N PHE A 18 -0.12 29.67 22.27
CA PHE A 18 -0.60 29.77 23.64
C PHE A 18 0.26 28.91 24.56
N LEU A 19 0.44 29.34 25.81
CA LEU A 19 1.16 28.52 26.78
C LEU A 19 0.29 27.37 27.26
N GLU A 20 0.86 26.16 27.27
CA GLU A 20 0.25 25.02 27.94
C GLU A 20 0.25 25.27 29.45
N GLN A 21 -0.93 25.15 30.08
CA GLN A 21 -1.05 25.25 31.52
C GLN A 21 -0.69 23.89 32.14
N ALA A 22 0.38 23.87 32.94
CA ALA A 22 0.82 22.67 33.63
C ALA A 22 -0.14 22.29 34.78
N ASN A 23 -0.49 21.01 34.87
CA ASN A 23 -1.33 20.48 35.96
C ASN A 23 -0.57 20.31 37.29
N PHE A 24 0.77 20.39 37.26
CA PHE A 24 1.62 20.25 38.44
C PHE A 24 2.91 21.07 38.30
N THR A 25 3.52 21.41 39.44
CA THR A 25 4.78 22.15 39.52
C THR A 25 5.94 21.29 39.02
N GLY A 26 6.58 21.72 37.93
CA GLY A 26 7.73 21.03 37.33
C GLY A 26 7.47 20.39 35.96
N ALA A 27 6.25 20.48 35.42
CA ALA A 27 5.96 19.97 34.09
C ALA A 27 6.72 20.75 32.99
N HIS A 28 7.10 20.06 31.92
CA HIS A 28 7.69 20.70 30.74
C HIS A 28 6.71 21.71 30.13
N ARG A 29 7.20 22.92 29.85
CA ARG A 29 6.42 23.96 29.18
C ARG A 29 6.36 23.67 27.68
N ASN A 30 5.16 23.57 27.13
CA ASN A 30 4.95 23.58 25.68
C ASN A 30 4.11 24.78 25.27
N HIS A 31 4.19 25.11 23.98
CA HIS A 31 3.21 25.97 23.33
C HIS A 31 2.15 25.10 22.66
N VAL A 32 0.89 25.46 22.90
CA VAL A 32 -0.28 25.02 22.14
C VAL A 32 -0.43 25.96 20.95
N VAL A 33 -0.14 25.45 19.75
CA VAL A 33 -0.29 26.22 18.52
C VAL A 33 -1.63 25.90 17.88
N LEU A 34 -2.55 26.86 17.87
CA LEU A 34 -3.80 26.75 17.12
C LEU A 34 -3.49 26.76 15.61
N ARG A 35 -4.10 25.84 14.87
CA ARG A 35 -3.97 25.82 13.40
C ARG A 35 -4.68 27.05 12.84
N SER A 36 -3.97 27.81 12.00
CA SER A 36 -4.56 28.91 11.24
C SER A 36 -5.57 28.36 10.23
N ARG A 37 -6.73 28.99 10.12
CA ARG A 37 -7.74 28.69 9.08
C ARG A 37 -7.42 29.33 7.73
N ALA A 38 -6.41 30.20 7.67
CA ALA A 38 -6.01 30.87 6.43
C ALA A 38 -5.40 29.90 5.41
N HIS A 39 -4.90 28.75 5.88
CA HIS A 39 -4.36 27.70 5.02
C HIS A 39 -5.30 26.50 5.07
N THR A 40 -5.78 26.07 3.90
CA THR A 40 -6.55 24.83 3.74
C THR A 40 -5.70 23.66 4.17
N HIS A 41 -6.02 23.11 5.33
CA HIS A 41 -5.34 21.94 5.85
C HIS A 41 -6.07 20.71 5.34
N LEU A 42 -5.47 19.98 4.39
CA LEU A 42 -5.95 18.65 4.02
C LEU A 42 -5.72 17.74 5.23
N SER A 43 -6.80 17.45 5.97
CA SER A 43 -6.74 16.57 7.14
C SER A 43 -7.08 15.13 6.81
N GLN A 44 -7.69 14.88 5.66
CA GLN A 44 -8.17 13.57 5.25
C GLN A 44 -7.99 13.40 3.75
N VAL A 45 -7.30 12.33 3.38
CA VAL A 45 -7.33 11.80 2.02
C VAL A 45 -8.56 10.89 1.94
N GLN A 46 -9.43 11.12 0.96
CA GLN A 46 -10.61 10.26 0.78
C GLN A 46 -10.14 8.84 0.43
N SER A 47 -10.72 7.84 1.09
CA SER A 47 -10.46 6.45 0.74
C SER A 47 -11.26 6.11 -0.53
N ILE A 48 -10.55 5.74 -1.59
CA ILE A 48 -11.13 5.32 -2.87
C ILE A 48 -11.21 3.79 -2.86
N ARG A 49 -12.32 3.25 -3.37
CA ARG A 49 -12.53 1.80 -3.44
C ARG A 49 -11.87 1.23 -4.70
N PRO A 50 -11.32 0.00 -4.68
CA PRO A 50 -10.82 -0.66 -5.89
C PRO A 50 -11.84 -0.72 -7.03
N SER A 51 -13.13 -0.80 -6.72
CA SER A 51 -14.23 -0.78 -7.72
C SER A 51 -14.33 0.53 -8.51
N GLN A 52 -13.61 1.59 -8.11
CA GLN A 52 -13.53 2.85 -8.85
C GLN A 52 -12.44 2.82 -9.95
N GLY A 53 -11.76 1.68 -10.13
CA GLY A 53 -10.88 1.41 -11.26
C GLY A 53 -9.69 2.38 -11.33
N GLU A 54 -9.53 3.05 -12.47
CA GLU A 54 -8.41 3.98 -12.73
C GLU A 54 -8.21 5.06 -11.66
N LEU A 55 -9.27 5.53 -11.01
CA LEU A 55 -9.16 6.53 -9.94
C LEU A 55 -8.43 5.97 -8.71
N PHE A 56 -8.66 4.69 -8.39
CA PHE A 56 -8.02 3.99 -7.29
C PHE A 56 -6.53 3.81 -7.58
N TYR A 57 -6.17 3.36 -8.78
CA TYR A 57 -4.78 3.19 -9.18
C TYR A 57 -4.04 4.53 -9.25
N LEU A 58 -4.65 5.58 -9.78
CA LEU A 58 -4.07 6.93 -9.77
C LEU A 58 -3.79 7.41 -8.34
N GLN A 59 -4.71 7.19 -7.39
CA GLN A 59 -4.47 7.55 -6.00
C GLN A 59 -3.27 6.80 -5.42
N ALA A 60 -3.13 5.51 -5.71
CA ALA A 60 -1.99 4.72 -5.26
C ALA A 60 -0.66 5.26 -5.85
N ILE A 61 -0.64 5.64 -7.13
CA ILE A 61 0.54 6.25 -7.77
C ILE A 61 0.93 7.54 -7.07
N LEU A 62 -0.03 8.44 -6.84
CA LEU A 62 0.21 9.75 -6.21
C LEU A 62 0.63 9.64 -4.74
N GLN A 63 0.22 8.57 -4.05
CA GLN A 63 0.69 8.27 -2.70
C GLN A 63 2.11 7.72 -2.70
N HIS A 64 2.49 6.98 -3.74
CA HIS A 64 3.81 6.37 -3.84
C HIS A 64 4.89 7.33 -4.37
N LYS A 65 4.58 8.14 -5.40
CA LYS A 65 5.51 9.09 -6.00
C LYS A 65 4.88 10.47 -6.28
N PRO A 66 5.64 11.56 -6.12
CA PRO A 66 5.20 12.87 -6.59
C PRO A 66 5.13 12.85 -8.13
N CYS A 67 4.01 13.31 -8.67
CA CYS A 67 3.83 13.44 -10.12
C CYS A 67 3.60 14.91 -10.49
N LEU A 68 4.28 15.40 -11.51
CA LEU A 68 4.16 16.79 -11.99
C LEU A 68 3.14 16.95 -13.13
N SER A 69 2.77 15.85 -13.78
CA SER A 69 1.84 15.84 -14.91
C SER A 69 1.17 14.47 -15.05
N PHE A 70 0.11 14.41 -15.85
CA PHE A 70 -0.53 13.13 -16.19
C PHE A 70 0.44 12.16 -16.88
N THR A 71 1.27 12.67 -17.79
CA THR A 71 2.28 11.87 -18.49
C THR A 71 3.30 11.27 -17.53
N ASP A 72 3.71 12.03 -16.53
CA ASP A 72 4.61 11.56 -15.46
C ASP A 72 3.92 10.47 -14.63
N ALA A 73 2.63 10.63 -14.31
CA ALA A 73 1.86 9.62 -13.60
C ALA A 73 1.77 8.29 -14.35
N VAL A 74 1.80 8.29 -15.69
CA VAL A 74 1.78 7.05 -16.50
C VAL A 74 3.16 6.55 -16.95
N THR A 75 4.24 7.16 -16.46
CA THR A 75 5.62 6.80 -16.86
C THR A 75 6.36 6.14 -15.70
N VAL A 76 6.97 4.99 -15.98
CA VAL A 76 7.88 4.26 -15.06
C VAL A 76 9.13 3.92 -15.84
N ASP A 77 10.31 4.23 -15.31
CA ASP A 77 11.61 3.96 -15.95
C ASP A 77 11.71 4.43 -17.41
N GLN A 78 11.18 5.64 -17.71
CA GLN A 78 11.10 6.24 -19.05
C GLN A 78 10.18 5.50 -20.05
N VAL A 79 9.42 4.50 -19.60
CA VAL A 79 8.42 3.79 -20.39
C VAL A 79 7.03 4.29 -20.03
N LYS A 80 6.22 4.62 -21.04
CA LYS A 80 4.84 5.07 -20.88
C LYS A 80 3.88 3.89 -20.99
N TYR A 81 3.00 3.76 -20.01
CA TYR A 81 1.99 2.70 -19.93
C TYR A 81 0.60 3.24 -20.32
N PRO A 82 -0.31 2.37 -20.82
CA PRO A 82 -1.61 2.80 -21.31
C PRO A 82 -2.63 3.04 -20.19
N THR A 83 -2.54 2.32 -19.06
CA THR A 83 -3.45 2.46 -17.92
C THR A 83 -2.70 2.73 -16.62
N PHE A 84 -3.36 3.35 -15.64
CA PHE A 84 -2.78 3.51 -14.30
C PHE A 84 -2.63 2.16 -13.60
N GLN A 85 -3.49 1.20 -13.89
CA GLN A 85 -3.32 -0.17 -13.39
C GLN A 85 -1.96 -0.74 -13.80
N ASP A 86 -1.61 -0.67 -15.09
CA ASP A 86 -0.33 -1.19 -15.61
C ASP A 86 0.87 -0.49 -14.97
N VAL A 87 0.78 0.82 -14.77
CA VAL A 87 1.81 1.61 -14.07
C VAL A 87 2.00 1.08 -12.66
N THR A 88 0.90 0.85 -11.94
CA THR A 88 0.98 0.37 -10.57
C THR A 88 1.49 -1.06 -10.45
N ILE A 89 1.21 -1.92 -11.44
CA ILE A 89 1.81 -3.26 -11.56
C ILE A 89 3.31 -3.14 -11.82
N GLN A 90 3.73 -2.28 -12.76
CA GLN A 90 5.16 -2.05 -13.04
C GLN A 90 5.92 -1.48 -11.84
N LEU A 91 5.28 -0.63 -11.05
CA LEU A 91 5.83 -0.11 -9.78
C LEU A 91 5.87 -1.16 -8.66
N GLY A 92 5.28 -2.34 -8.85
CA GLY A 92 5.16 -3.38 -7.83
C GLY A 92 4.20 -3.03 -6.69
N LEU A 93 3.24 -2.11 -6.93
CA LEU A 93 2.25 -1.70 -5.94
C LEU A 93 1.07 -2.66 -5.86
N PHE A 94 0.73 -3.29 -6.98
CA PHE A 94 -0.31 -4.31 -7.06
C PHE A 94 0.21 -5.52 -7.80
N ALA A 95 -0.37 -6.66 -7.45
CA ALA A 95 -0.05 -7.90 -8.09
C ALA A 95 -0.50 -7.91 -9.55
N ASP A 96 0.33 -8.46 -10.43
CA ASP A 96 -0.10 -8.78 -11.80
C ASP A 96 -1.12 -9.93 -11.76
N THR A 97 -1.95 -10.01 -12.80
CA THR A 97 -2.81 -11.18 -13.10
C THR A 97 -2.04 -12.50 -13.05
N ASN A 98 -0.75 -12.47 -13.37
CA ASN A 98 0.12 -13.65 -13.39
C ASN A 98 0.83 -13.93 -12.07
N GLU A 99 0.65 -13.11 -11.03
CA GLU A 99 1.42 -13.22 -9.80
C GLU A 99 1.17 -14.54 -9.06
N ALA A 100 -0.07 -15.02 -9.07
CA ALA A 100 -0.40 -16.34 -8.52
C ALA A 100 0.32 -17.46 -9.28
N THR A 101 0.48 -17.33 -10.59
CA THR A 101 1.22 -18.31 -11.42
C THR A 101 2.70 -18.28 -11.09
N TYR A 102 3.31 -17.09 -10.96
CA TYR A 102 4.71 -16.96 -10.56
C TYR A 102 4.97 -17.49 -9.15
N ALA A 103 4.08 -17.20 -8.20
CA ALA A 103 4.14 -17.73 -6.85
C ALA A 103 4.07 -19.27 -6.86
N MET A 104 3.21 -19.87 -7.68
CA MET A 104 3.13 -21.33 -7.83
C MET A 104 4.39 -21.90 -8.47
N LEU A 105 4.95 -21.27 -9.51
CA LEU A 105 6.21 -21.70 -10.14
C LEU A 105 7.38 -21.67 -9.16
N GLU A 106 7.53 -20.59 -8.41
CA GLU A 106 8.56 -20.46 -7.39
C GLU A 106 8.36 -21.48 -6.26
N ALA A 107 7.10 -21.70 -5.86
CA ALA A 107 6.75 -22.69 -4.86
C ALA A 107 7.08 -24.11 -5.32
N VAL A 108 6.86 -24.47 -6.59
CA VAL A 108 7.24 -25.78 -7.12
C VAL A 108 8.74 -26.00 -7.05
N GLN A 109 9.54 -24.96 -7.30
CA GLN A 109 11.00 -25.05 -7.24
C GLN A 109 11.53 -25.14 -5.80
N ASN A 110 10.88 -24.46 -4.85
CA ASN A 110 11.40 -24.28 -3.49
C ASN A 110 10.72 -25.14 -2.42
N LEU A 111 9.44 -25.49 -2.58
CA LEU A 111 8.70 -26.27 -1.60
C LEU A 111 9.01 -27.75 -1.78
N ARG A 112 9.42 -28.38 -0.68
CA ARG A 112 9.79 -29.80 -0.68
C ARG A 112 8.60 -30.74 -0.63
N THR A 113 7.38 -30.23 -0.36
CA THR A 113 6.21 -31.10 -0.20
C THR A 113 4.97 -30.70 -0.99
N PRO A 114 4.32 -31.63 -1.70
CA PRO A 114 3.03 -31.45 -2.38
C PRO A 114 1.91 -31.00 -1.44
N ARG A 115 2.02 -31.25 -0.13
CA ARG A 115 1.11 -30.69 0.87
C ARG A 115 1.22 -29.17 0.97
N GLN A 116 2.44 -28.63 0.97
CA GLN A 116 2.65 -27.18 1.03
C GLN A 116 2.19 -26.50 -0.26
N LEU A 117 2.41 -27.14 -1.42
CA LEU A 117 1.88 -26.66 -2.71
C LEU A 117 0.36 -26.59 -2.72
N ARG A 118 -0.33 -27.66 -2.26
CA ARG A 118 -1.80 -27.65 -2.14
C ARG A 118 -2.31 -26.57 -1.19
N LEU A 119 -1.61 -26.34 -0.07
CA LEU A 119 -1.98 -25.29 0.87
C LEU A 119 -1.85 -23.89 0.24
N LEU A 120 -0.75 -23.64 -0.48
CA LEU A 120 -0.55 -22.39 -1.21
C LEU A 120 -1.65 -22.19 -2.25
N PHE A 121 -1.96 -23.23 -3.03
CA PHE A 121 -3.03 -23.19 -4.03
C PHE A 121 -4.38 -22.82 -3.41
N VAL A 122 -4.76 -23.44 -2.28
CA VAL A 122 -5.98 -23.08 -1.54
C VAL A 122 -5.94 -21.62 -1.06
N HIS A 123 -4.80 -21.14 -0.55
CA HIS A 123 -4.65 -19.74 -0.15
C HIS A 123 -4.85 -18.77 -1.31
N LEU A 124 -4.30 -19.07 -2.49
CA LEU A 124 -4.47 -18.24 -3.68
C LEU A 124 -5.94 -18.21 -4.14
N LEU A 125 -6.64 -19.33 -4.07
CA LEU A 125 -8.07 -19.41 -4.41
C LEU A 125 -8.94 -18.61 -3.42
N VAL A 126 -8.72 -18.77 -2.11
CA VAL A 126 -9.52 -18.09 -1.08
C VAL A 126 -9.38 -16.57 -1.16
N ASN A 127 -8.21 -16.08 -1.58
CA ASN A 127 -7.94 -14.65 -1.72
C ASN A 127 -8.29 -14.09 -3.11
N ASN A 128 -8.93 -14.88 -3.99
CA ASN A 128 -9.25 -14.50 -5.37
C ASN A 128 -8.02 -13.99 -6.16
N CYS A 129 -6.84 -14.57 -5.89
CA CYS A 129 -5.61 -14.24 -6.62
C CYS A 129 -5.50 -14.99 -7.95
N VAL A 130 -6.43 -15.91 -8.24
CA VAL A 130 -6.42 -16.77 -9.43
C VAL A 130 -7.61 -16.43 -10.31
N ASP A 131 -7.35 -15.93 -11.50
CA ASP A 131 -8.39 -15.56 -12.47
C ASP A 131 -9.17 -16.77 -12.98
N SER A 132 -8.48 -17.88 -13.26
CA SER A 132 -9.08 -19.13 -13.74
C SER A 132 -8.52 -20.33 -12.98
N PRO A 133 -9.22 -20.74 -11.90
CA PRO A 133 -8.82 -21.87 -11.04
C PRO A 133 -8.56 -23.17 -11.79
N ILE A 134 -9.36 -23.45 -12.82
CA ILE A 134 -9.27 -24.67 -13.62
C ILE A 134 -7.97 -24.69 -14.40
N THR A 135 -7.67 -23.60 -15.13
CA THR A 135 -6.43 -23.51 -15.92
C THR A 135 -5.19 -23.57 -15.04
N MET A 136 -5.25 -22.97 -13.85
CA MET A 136 -4.13 -23.04 -12.90
C MET A 136 -3.96 -24.45 -12.34
N TRP A 137 -5.05 -25.16 -12.02
CA TRP A 137 -4.98 -26.55 -11.60
C TRP A 137 -4.33 -27.44 -12.68
N GLU A 138 -4.82 -27.36 -13.92
CA GLU A 138 -4.29 -28.15 -15.06
C GLU A 138 -2.80 -27.89 -15.30
N THR A 139 -2.33 -26.65 -15.04
CA THR A 139 -0.92 -26.28 -15.20
C THR A 139 -0.01 -26.94 -14.17
N PHE A 140 -0.50 -27.14 -12.92
CA PHE A 140 0.30 -27.65 -11.80
C PHE A 140 -0.20 -29.00 -11.26
N GLU A 141 -1.03 -29.72 -12.03
CA GLU A 141 -1.73 -30.92 -11.55
C GLU A 141 -0.76 -32.03 -11.16
N ASN A 142 0.35 -32.16 -11.87
CA ASN A 142 1.35 -33.21 -11.64
C ASN A 142 2.08 -32.99 -10.30
N GLU A 143 2.44 -31.73 -10.02
CA GLU A 143 3.14 -31.30 -8.82
C GLU A 143 2.20 -31.33 -7.60
N LEU A 144 0.93 -30.96 -7.79
CA LEU A 144 -0.08 -30.96 -6.73
C LEU A 144 -0.57 -32.37 -6.38
N SER A 145 -0.62 -33.27 -7.37
CA SER A 145 -1.09 -34.66 -7.19
C SER A 145 0.01 -35.62 -6.75
N TYR A 146 1.29 -35.19 -6.78
CA TYR A 146 2.39 -36.01 -6.30
C TYR A 146 2.15 -36.39 -4.83
N ASN A 147 1.95 -37.66 -4.54
CA ASN A 147 1.91 -38.18 -3.18
C ASN A 147 3.23 -38.90 -2.95
N PHE A 148 4.08 -38.37 -2.06
CA PHE A 148 5.23 -39.14 -1.62
C PHE A 148 4.73 -40.37 -0.88
N ILE A 149 4.97 -41.54 -1.47
CA ILE A 149 5.02 -42.78 -0.72
C ILE A 149 6.25 -42.66 0.17
N LEU A 150 6.07 -42.72 1.50
CA LEU A 150 7.16 -42.79 2.46
C LEU A 150 8.08 -43.96 2.05
N GLN A 151 9.32 -43.66 1.66
CA GLN A 151 10.40 -44.65 1.65
C GLN A 151 10.91 -44.87 3.07
#